data_AF-A0A4Q5LPF0-F1
#
_entry.id   AF-A0A4Q5LPF0-F1
#
_cell.length_a   1.000
_cell.length_b   1.000
_cell.length_c   1.000
_cell.angle_alpha   90.00
_cell.angle_beta   90.00
_cell.angle_gamma   90.00
#
_symmetry.space_group_name_H-M   'P 1'
#
loop_
_entity.id
_entity.type
_entity.pdbx_description
1 polymer ?
#
loop_
_entity_poly.entity_id
_entity_poly.type
_entity_poly.pdbx_seq_one_letter_code
_entity_poly.pdbx_strand_id
1 'polypeptide(L)'
;MNKRIQIVVLALIIIGTVAACDWDKSTTIVNKTDNFYQKIKYSGKVVFTENAKGIEYISDHGYLEFEQNGRRFKAKDNGKGRIGYEFDGGSQVTDLNLEQKEFIARAVQSIVKERKKSKPE
;
A
#
# COMPACT_ATOMS: atom_id res chain seq x y z
N MET A 1 -0.57 56.88 -13.41
CA MET A 1 -0.41 55.44 -13.14
C MET A 1 -1.61 54.99 -12.29
N ASN A 2 -2.56 54.28 -12.89
CA ASN A 2 -3.92 54.15 -12.36
C ASN A 2 -3.99 53.04 -11.30
N LYS A 3 -4.39 53.40 -10.06
CA LYS A 3 -4.54 52.48 -8.91
C LYS A 3 -5.43 51.26 -9.18
N ARG A 4 -6.28 51.33 -10.21
CA ARG A 4 -7.14 50.21 -10.67
C ARG A 4 -6.38 49.13 -11.42
N ILE A 5 -5.28 49.47 -12.10
CA ILE A 5 -4.47 48.50 -12.89
C ILE A 5 -3.57 47.67 -11.96
N GLN A 6 -3.10 48.23 -10.84
CA GLN A 6 -2.31 47.49 -9.85
C GLN A 6 -3.09 46.38 -9.14
N ILE A 7 -4.41 46.52 -8.98
CA ILE A 7 -5.23 45.53 -8.27
C ILE A 7 -5.49 44.29 -9.14
N VAL A 8 -5.60 44.46 -10.46
CA VAL A 8 -5.87 43.34 -11.39
C VAL A 8 -4.67 42.41 -11.54
N VAL A 9 -3.43 42.93 -11.46
CA VAL A 9 -2.21 42.13 -11.57
C VAL A 9 -1.98 41.24 -10.34
N LEU A 10 -2.43 41.66 -9.15
CA LEU A 10 -2.27 40.87 -7.92
C LEU A 10 -3.19 39.63 -7.86
N ALA A 11 -4.35 39.68 -8.49
CA ALA A 11 -5.34 38.59 -8.42
C ALA A 11 -4.94 37.34 -9.25
N LEU A 12 -4.08 37.51 -10.27
CA LEU A 12 -3.68 36.41 -11.16
C LEU A 12 -2.56 35.52 -10.59
N ILE A 13 -1.85 35.95 -9.55
CA ILE A 13 -0.72 35.19 -8.98
C ILE A 13 -1.19 34.13 -7.97
N ILE A 14 -2.36 34.29 -7.37
CA ILE A 14 -2.83 33.44 -6.26
C ILE A 14 -3.46 32.11 -6.74
N ILE A 15 -3.79 31.98 -8.03
CA ILE A 15 -4.49 30.80 -8.58
C ILE A 15 -3.50 29.66 -8.95
N GLY A 16 -2.19 29.88 -8.87
CA GLY A 16 -1.17 28.93 -9.33
C GLY A 16 -0.75 27.82 -8.36
N THR A 17 -1.23 27.78 -7.10
CA THR A 17 -0.67 26.88 -6.07
C THR A 17 -1.67 25.88 -5.49
N VAL A 18 -2.53 25.28 -6.31
CA VAL A 18 -3.10 23.96 -6.00
C VAL A 18 -2.33 22.90 -6.76
N ALA A 19 -1.02 22.79 -6.48
CA ALA A 19 -0.29 21.57 -6.83
C ALA A 19 -0.97 20.43 -6.07
N ALA A 20 -1.74 19.63 -6.80
CA ALA A 20 -2.45 18.46 -6.32
C ALA A 20 -1.49 17.58 -5.51
N CYS A 21 -1.64 17.61 -4.19
CA CYS A 21 -1.01 16.62 -3.32
C CYS A 21 -1.84 15.34 -3.37
N ASP A 22 -1.82 14.65 -4.52
CA ASP A 22 -2.02 13.20 -4.55
C ASP A 22 -0.68 12.54 -4.22
N TRP A 23 -0.17 12.82 -3.02
CA TRP A 23 0.93 12.05 -2.48
C TRP A 23 0.33 10.69 -2.09
N ASP A 24 0.68 9.67 -2.87
CA ASP A 24 0.23 8.28 -2.72
C ASP A 24 0.14 7.89 -1.24
N LYS A 25 -1.09 7.80 -0.71
CA LYS A 25 -1.31 7.64 0.73
C LYS A 25 -0.94 6.23 1.15
N SER A 26 0.21 6.07 1.78
CA SER A 26 0.58 4.81 2.41
C SER A 26 0.03 4.69 3.83
N THR A 27 -0.40 3.49 4.20
CA THR A 27 -0.78 3.13 5.57
C THR A 27 0.23 2.14 6.13
N THR A 28 0.67 2.35 7.38
CA THR A 28 1.50 1.40 8.13
C THR A 28 0.79 1.02 9.43
N ILE A 29 0.63 -0.28 9.67
CA ILE A 29 0.12 -0.86 10.91
C ILE A 29 1.25 -1.67 11.53
N VAL A 30 1.59 -1.38 12.79
CA VAL A 30 2.62 -2.10 13.54
C VAL A 30 1.96 -2.67 14.80
N ASN A 31 1.98 -4.00 14.92
CA ASN A 31 1.55 -4.72 16.09
C ASN A 31 2.79 -5.33 16.74
N LYS A 32 3.15 -4.86 17.95
CA LYS A 32 4.33 -5.32 18.68
C LYS A 32 3.96 -5.63 20.13
N THR A 33 4.41 -6.79 20.61
CA THR A 33 4.40 -7.21 22.02
C THR A 33 5.78 -7.80 22.36
N ASP A 34 6.00 -8.23 23.60
CA ASP A 34 7.30 -8.77 24.03
C ASP A 34 7.78 -9.97 23.20
N ASN A 35 6.86 -10.81 22.72
CA ASN A 35 7.17 -12.04 21.98
C ASN A 35 6.64 -12.06 20.54
N PHE A 36 6.10 -10.95 20.04
CA PHE A 36 5.48 -10.90 18.72
C PHE A 36 5.72 -9.57 18.03
N TYR A 37 6.09 -9.64 16.76
CA TYR A 37 6.19 -8.47 15.89
C TYR A 37 5.50 -8.74 14.56
N GLN A 38 4.64 -7.80 14.17
CA GLN A 38 4.01 -7.76 12.86
C GLN A 38 3.97 -6.33 12.34
N LYS A 39 4.31 -6.16 11.05
CA LYS A 39 4.18 -4.91 10.33
C LYS A 39 3.46 -5.16 9.01
N ILE A 40 2.43 -4.36 8.76
CA ILE A 40 1.69 -4.31 7.50
C ILE A 40 1.86 -2.91 6.95
N LYS A 41 2.37 -2.76 5.74
CA LYS A 41 2.48 -1.47 5.06
C LYS A 41 1.92 -1.58 3.66
N TYR A 42 1.05 -0.66 3.26
CA TYR A 42 0.42 -0.71 1.94
C TYR A 42 0.16 0.68 1.38
N SER A 43 0.13 0.79 0.05
CA SER A 43 -0.34 1.97 -0.69
C SER A 43 -1.20 1.53 -1.86
N GLY A 44 -2.07 2.43 -2.30
CA GLY A 44 -3.03 2.15 -3.38
C GLY A 44 -4.12 1.14 -2.99
N LYS A 45 -4.80 0.61 -4.00
CA LYS A 45 -5.89 -0.37 -3.84
C LYS A 45 -5.32 -1.78 -3.84
N VAL A 46 -5.50 -2.50 -2.74
CA VAL A 46 -5.16 -3.92 -2.61
C VAL A 46 -6.44 -4.74 -2.45
N VAL A 47 -6.68 -5.65 -3.39
CA VAL A 47 -7.81 -6.58 -3.40
C VAL A 47 -7.29 -7.98 -3.11
N PHE A 48 -7.89 -8.64 -2.12
CA PHE A 48 -7.59 -10.01 -1.77
C PHE A 48 -8.59 -10.95 -2.45
N THR A 49 -8.16 -12.19 -2.70
CA THR A 49 -9.05 -13.23 -3.23
C THR A 49 -10.21 -13.49 -2.27
N GLU A 50 -11.36 -13.95 -2.78
CA GLU A 50 -12.57 -14.20 -1.99
C GLU A 50 -12.34 -15.13 -0.78
N ASN A 51 -11.48 -16.14 -0.95
CA ASN A 51 -11.12 -17.08 0.12
C ASN A 51 -10.11 -16.51 1.14
N ALA A 52 -9.69 -15.26 0.99
CA ALA A 52 -8.71 -14.56 1.83
C ALA A 52 -7.36 -15.31 1.96
N LYS A 53 -6.92 -15.99 0.89
CA LYS A 53 -5.63 -16.72 0.86
C LYS A 53 -4.59 -16.10 -0.08
N GLY A 54 -4.95 -15.09 -0.86
CA GLY A 54 -4.05 -14.48 -1.83
C GLY A 54 -4.39 -13.03 -2.13
N ILE A 55 -3.56 -12.43 -2.98
CA ILE A 55 -3.75 -11.09 -3.52
C ILE A 55 -4.21 -11.25 -4.96
N GLU A 56 -5.36 -10.68 -5.27
CA GLU A 56 -5.96 -10.73 -6.61
C GLU A 56 -5.50 -9.54 -7.45
N TYR A 57 -5.43 -8.36 -6.83
CA TYR A 57 -5.08 -7.13 -7.52
C TYR A 57 -4.38 -6.14 -6.61
N ILE A 58 -3.41 -5.42 -7.17
CA ILE A 58 -2.79 -4.23 -6.58
C ILE A 58 -2.85 -3.14 -7.66
N SER A 59 -3.31 -1.94 -7.30
CA SER A 59 -3.32 -0.82 -8.24
C SER A 59 -1.93 -0.48 -8.74
N ASP A 60 -1.86 0.18 -9.90
CA ASP A 60 -0.60 0.73 -10.38
C ASP A 60 0.06 1.62 -9.32
N HIS A 61 1.38 1.56 -9.22
CA HIS A 61 2.23 2.11 -8.16
C HIS A 61 1.92 1.64 -6.71
N GLY A 62 0.87 0.85 -6.52
CA GLY A 62 0.50 0.27 -5.24
C GLY A 62 1.43 -0.85 -4.81
N TYR A 63 1.41 -1.15 -3.52
CA TYR A 63 2.16 -2.26 -2.94
C TYR A 63 1.57 -2.73 -1.61
N LEU A 64 1.96 -3.93 -1.22
CA LEU A 64 1.74 -4.49 0.11
C LEU A 64 3.05 -5.09 0.62
N GLU A 65 3.55 -4.58 1.74
CA GLU A 65 4.65 -5.13 2.51
C GLU A 65 4.09 -5.76 3.78
N PHE A 66 4.48 -7.00 4.04
CA PHE A 66 4.15 -7.71 5.25
C PHE A 66 5.41 -8.26 5.89
N GLU A 67 5.53 -8.09 7.20
CA GLU A 67 6.61 -8.65 7.99
C GLU A 67 6.04 -9.25 9.27
N GLN A 68 6.47 -10.45 9.62
CA GLN A 68 6.12 -11.10 10.88
C GLN A 68 7.30 -11.93 11.39
N ASN A 69 7.72 -11.66 12.62
CA ASN A 69 8.80 -12.38 13.32
C ASN A 69 10.06 -12.60 12.44
N GLY A 70 10.49 -11.56 11.72
CA GLY A 70 11.70 -11.58 10.89
C GLY A 70 11.53 -12.09 9.46
N ARG A 71 10.38 -12.67 9.11
CA ARG A 71 10.04 -13.04 7.73
C ARG A 71 9.27 -11.93 7.07
N ARG A 72 9.58 -11.59 5.81
CA ARG A 72 8.87 -10.54 5.08
C ARG A 72 8.62 -10.88 3.62
N PHE A 73 7.57 -10.27 3.06
CA PHE A 73 7.41 -10.16 1.62
C PHE A 73 6.93 -8.76 1.22
N LYS A 74 7.21 -8.41 -0.03
CA LYS A 74 6.65 -7.27 -0.73
C LYS A 74 5.92 -7.75 -1.98
N ALA A 75 4.67 -7.35 -2.14
CA ALA A 75 3.85 -7.59 -3.31
C ALA A 75 3.57 -6.27 -4.02
N LYS A 76 3.68 -6.26 -5.35
CA LYS A 76 3.35 -5.12 -6.23
C LYS A 76 2.88 -5.63 -7.59
N ASP A 77 2.24 -4.79 -8.38
CA ASP A 77 2.02 -5.12 -9.79
C ASP A 77 3.37 -5.30 -10.52
N ASN A 78 3.47 -6.29 -11.40
CA ASN A 78 4.70 -6.62 -12.12
C ASN A 78 4.80 -5.95 -13.50
N GLY A 79 3.90 -5.01 -13.83
CA GLY A 79 3.80 -4.35 -15.12
C GLY A 79 3.07 -5.18 -16.20
N LYS A 80 2.59 -6.38 -15.86
CA LYS A 80 1.86 -7.28 -16.77
C LYS A 80 0.49 -7.70 -16.23
N GLY A 81 -0.05 -6.94 -15.27
CA GLY A 81 -1.31 -7.27 -14.60
C GLY A 81 -1.22 -8.52 -13.72
N ARG A 82 -0.02 -8.90 -13.29
CA ARG A 82 0.20 -10.00 -12.34
C ARG A 82 0.91 -9.46 -11.11
N ILE A 83 0.69 -10.11 -9.97
CA ILE A 83 1.37 -9.75 -8.73
C ILE A 83 2.77 -10.35 -8.71
N GLY A 84 3.78 -9.50 -8.59
CA GLY A 84 5.16 -9.89 -8.31
C GLY A 84 5.43 -9.86 -6.82
N TYR A 85 6.15 -10.86 -6.32
CA TYR A 85 6.48 -11.03 -4.90
C TYR A 85 7.98 -11.02 -4.69
N GLU A 86 8.44 -10.28 -3.69
CA GLU A 86 9.83 -10.26 -3.24
C GLU A 86 9.88 -10.76 -1.80
N PHE A 87 10.61 -11.84 -1.52
CA PHE A 87 10.72 -12.40 -0.17
C PHE A 87 12.08 -12.06 0.43
N ASP A 88 12.05 -11.55 1.65
CA ASP A 88 13.25 -11.23 2.45
C ASP A 88 14.29 -10.31 1.77
N GLY A 89 13.91 -9.60 0.71
CA GLY A 89 14.81 -8.75 -0.09
C GLY A 89 15.52 -9.48 -1.24
N GLY A 90 15.04 -10.68 -1.59
CA GLY A 90 15.52 -11.43 -2.74
C GLY A 90 15.02 -10.89 -4.08
N SER A 91 15.08 -11.72 -5.12
CA SER A 91 14.54 -11.36 -6.44
C SER A 91 13.02 -11.45 -6.48
N GLN A 92 12.40 -10.63 -7.33
CA GLN A 92 10.97 -10.72 -7.59
C GLN A 92 10.63 -12.06 -8.29
N VAL A 93 9.63 -12.76 -7.78
CA VAL A 93 9.07 -14.01 -8.33
C VAL A 93 7.57 -13.87 -8.58
N THR A 94 7.05 -14.59 -9.57
CA THR A 94 5.60 -14.72 -9.81
C THR A 94 5.10 -16.13 -9.52
N ASP A 95 5.98 -17.13 -9.65
CA ASP A 95 5.66 -18.52 -9.35
C ASP A 95 6.05 -18.83 -7.92
N LEU A 96 5.03 -19.08 -7.09
CA LEU A 96 5.19 -19.28 -5.66
C LEU A 96 5.24 -20.77 -5.34
N ASN A 97 6.22 -21.17 -4.53
CA ASN A 97 6.25 -22.49 -3.93
C ASN A 97 5.17 -22.63 -2.83
N LEU A 98 5.00 -23.84 -2.30
CA LEU A 98 3.97 -24.11 -1.29
C LEU A 98 4.15 -23.26 -0.03
N GLU A 99 5.38 -23.16 0.49
CA GLU A 99 5.67 -22.39 1.70
C GLU A 99 5.37 -20.90 1.54
N GLN A 100 5.73 -20.32 0.39
CA GLN A 100 5.45 -18.94 0.04
C GLN A 100 3.95 -18.66 -0.06
N LYS A 101 3.19 -19.57 -0.69
CA LYS A 101 1.71 -19.48 -0.75
C LYS A 101 1.10 -19.51 0.64
N GLU A 102 1.56 -20.41 1.51
CA GLU A 102 1.08 -20.50 2.90
C GLU A 102 1.43 -19.25 3.72
N PHE A 103 2.62 -18.68 3.51
CA PHE A 103 3.02 -17.44 4.17
C PHE A 103 2.15 -16.25 3.73
N ILE A 104 1.89 -16.11 2.43
CA ILE A 104 0.97 -15.09 1.90
C ILE A 104 -0.44 -15.29 2.44
N ALA A 105 -0.96 -16.52 2.46
CA ALA A 105 -2.29 -16.80 2.98
C ALA A 105 -2.44 -16.38 4.44
N ARG A 106 -1.45 -16.68 5.30
CA ARG A 106 -1.44 -16.23 6.70
C ARG A 106 -1.42 -14.71 6.82
N ALA A 107 -0.62 -14.04 6.00
CA ALA A 107 -0.55 -12.58 5.98
C ALA A 107 -1.89 -11.96 5.57
N VAL A 108 -2.51 -12.44 4.49
CA VAL A 108 -3.81 -11.96 4.01
C VAL A 108 -4.88 -12.13 5.10
N GLN A 109 -4.94 -13.29 5.75
CA GLN A 109 -5.86 -13.53 6.86
C GLN A 109 -5.63 -12.56 8.02
N SER A 110 -4.37 -12.30 8.39
CA SER A 110 -4.02 -11.32 9.42
C SER A 110 -4.49 -9.91 9.03
N ILE A 111 -4.24 -9.48 7.80
CA ILE A 111 -4.65 -8.16 7.30
C ILE A 111 -6.18 -8.02 7.29
N VAL A 112 -6.91 -9.03 6.81
CA VAL A 112 -8.38 -9.02 6.80
C VAL A 112 -8.92 -8.93 8.23
N LYS A 113 -8.32 -9.65 9.18
CA LYS A 113 -8.69 -9.57 10.60
C LYS A 113 -8.44 -8.19 11.19
N GLU A 114 -7.29 -7.58 10.92
CA GLU A 114 -6.97 -6.23 11.39
C GLU A 114 -7.90 -5.17 10.77
N ARG A 115 -8.23 -5.29 9.47
CA ARG A 115 -9.18 -4.39 8.82
C ARG A 115 -10.58 -4.46 9.45
N LYS A 116 -11.06 -5.65 9.80
CA LYS A 116 -12.34 -5.83 10.49
C LYS A 116 -12.38 -5.14 11.85
N LYS A 117 -11.28 -5.14 12.61
CA LYS A 117 -11.19 -4.43 13.90
C LYS A 117 -11.24 -2.91 13.73
N SER A 118 -10.68 -2.39 12.62
CA SER A 118 -10.55 -0.94 12.38
C SER A 118 -11.80 -0.24 11.83
N LYS A 119 -12.80 -1.00 11.35
CA LYS A 119 -14.10 -0.45 10.95
C LYS A 119 -15.13 -0.79 12.03
N PRO A 120 -15.51 0.14 12.92
CA PRO A 120 -16.73 -0.04 13.70
C PRO A 120 -17.92 -0.07 12.73
N GLU A 121 -18.85 -1.01 12.95
CA GLU A 121 -20.15 -1.08 12.25
C GLU A 121 -21.00 0.15 12.52
#